data_AF-A0A637FWG3-F1
#
_entry.id   AF-A0A637FWG3-F1
#
_cell.length_a   1.000
_cell.length_b   1.000
_cell.length_c   1.000
_cell.angle_alpha   90.00
_cell.angle_beta   90.00
_cell.angle_gamma   90.00
#
_symmetry.space_group_name_H-M   'P 1'
#
loop_
_entity.id
_entity.type
_entity.pdbx_description
1 polymer ?
#
loop_
_entity_poly.entity_id
_entity_poly.type
_entity_poly.pdbx_seq_one_letter_code
_entity_poly.pdbx_strand_id
1 'polypeptide(L)'
;MQQQGWRTYLYDAEQPYTPVASVTGRGESRQVWYYHTDVTGTPQEVTAADGTLVWAGYIRGFGENAADISNSGAYFHQPLRLPGQYFDDETGLHYNLFRYYAPECGRFVSQDPIGLAGGINLYSYAPNPIKWMDPLGLHDILADTDIVCRGGACSADSFKNGSGVAADANGKLSGISTQAKPNAGLETLSQPFKHNQIGVATVADIEKAGGTITLDGKLNSSNGSMMMNHATVDGLTAEQAEKLFRPTQPNPVPVEQRGPKRGC
;
A
#
# COMPACT_ATOMS: atom_id res chain seq x y z
N MET A 1 -11.33 31.23 -3.33
CA MET A 1 -11.11 31.93 -4.62
C MET A 1 -10.13 31.10 -5.44
N GLN A 2 -10.57 30.49 -6.55
CA GLN A 2 -9.70 29.69 -7.42
C GLN A 2 -8.56 30.55 -7.96
N GLN A 3 -7.31 30.15 -7.68
CA GLN A 3 -6.16 30.71 -8.39
C GLN A 3 -6.23 30.23 -9.86
N GLN A 4 -6.40 31.16 -10.80
CA GLN A 4 -6.33 30.92 -12.24
C GLN A 4 -4.88 30.59 -12.67
N GLY A 5 -4.41 29.39 -12.34
CA GLY A 5 -3.09 28.86 -12.67
C GLY A 5 -3.09 27.34 -12.57
N TRP A 6 -2.01 26.72 -13.03
CA TRP A 6 -1.80 25.27 -12.88
C TRP A 6 -0.79 25.00 -11.77
N ARG A 7 -0.90 23.85 -11.12
CA ARG A 7 0.08 23.33 -10.17
C ARG A 7 0.41 21.89 -10.52
N THR A 8 1.70 21.57 -10.57
CA THR A 8 2.19 20.20 -10.73
C THR A 8 3.03 19.84 -9.51
N TYR A 9 2.82 18.64 -8.97
CA TYR A 9 3.58 18.12 -7.84
C TYR A 9 4.68 17.18 -8.35
N LEU A 10 5.82 17.24 -7.68
CA LEU A 10 6.98 16.36 -7.87
C LEU A 10 7.10 15.53 -6.61
N TYR A 11 7.25 14.21 -6.77
CA TYR A 11 7.33 13.25 -5.68
C TYR A 11 8.70 12.55 -5.70
N ASP A 12 9.11 12.05 -4.54
CA ASP A 12 10.26 11.18 -4.42
C ASP A 12 10.06 9.90 -5.24
N ALA A 13 11.09 9.48 -5.99
CA ALA A 13 11.05 8.28 -6.81
C ALA A 13 11.08 7.00 -5.98
N GLU A 14 11.67 7.04 -4.78
CA GLU A 14 11.74 5.91 -3.85
C GLU A 14 10.55 5.90 -2.88
N GLN A 15 9.88 7.06 -2.70
CA GLN A 15 8.72 7.22 -1.84
C GLN A 15 7.58 7.96 -2.58
N PRO A 16 6.72 7.23 -3.33
CA PRO A 16 5.82 7.81 -4.34
C PRO A 16 4.71 8.74 -3.79
N TYR A 17 4.57 8.87 -2.47
CA TYR A 17 3.61 9.78 -1.83
C TYR A 17 4.27 10.86 -0.97
N THR A 18 5.59 10.98 -1.04
CA THR A 18 6.36 12.04 -0.38
C THR A 18 6.58 13.19 -1.37
N PRO A 19 5.83 14.31 -1.27
CA PRO A 19 6.04 15.44 -2.16
C PRO A 19 7.38 16.11 -1.85
N VAL A 20 8.17 16.35 -2.89
CA VAL A 20 9.46 17.05 -2.78
C VAL A 20 9.35 18.51 -3.21
N ALA A 21 8.53 18.79 -4.22
CA ALA A 21 8.31 20.13 -4.71
C ALA A 21 6.96 20.27 -5.43
N SER A 22 6.51 21.51 -5.62
CA SER A 22 5.47 21.82 -6.61
C SER A 22 5.86 23.01 -7.47
N VAL A 23 5.44 22.96 -8.72
CA VAL A 23 5.61 24.05 -9.68
C VAL A 23 4.24 24.65 -9.95
N THR A 24 4.09 25.95 -9.69
CA THR A 24 2.89 26.71 -10.05
C THR A 24 3.18 27.61 -11.24
N GLY A 25 2.25 27.68 -12.20
CA GLY A 25 2.37 28.54 -13.36
C GLY A 25 1.12 29.37 -13.65
N ARG A 26 1.35 30.61 -14.07
CA ARG A 26 0.32 31.51 -14.60
C ARG A 26 0.90 32.30 -15.78
N GLY A 27 0.44 32.00 -16.99
CA GLY A 27 1.07 32.51 -18.21
C GLY A 27 2.52 32.03 -18.32
N GLU A 28 3.46 32.97 -18.50
CA GLU A 28 4.90 32.67 -18.58
C GLU A 28 5.57 32.55 -17.20
N SER A 29 4.94 33.06 -16.15
CA SER A 29 5.48 33.03 -14.79
C SER A 29 5.43 31.61 -14.22
N ARG A 30 6.54 31.19 -13.61
CA ARG A 30 6.73 29.89 -12.95
C ARG A 30 7.37 30.11 -11.58
N GLN A 31 6.81 29.47 -10.57
CA GLN A 31 7.35 29.47 -9.21
C GLN A 31 7.49 28.02 -8.71
N VAL A 32 8.58 27.74 -8.00
CA VAL A 32 8.87 26.44 -7.40
C VAL A 32 8.75 26.57 -5.88
N TRP A 33 8.07 25.59 -5.29
CA TRP A 33 7.81 25.48 -3.86
C TRP A 33 8.39 24.16 -3.37
N TYR A 34 9.20 24.18 -2.32
CA TYR A 34 9.88 23.00 -1.77
C TYR A 34 9.16 22.54 -0.51
N TYR A 35 8.87 21.23 -0.45
CA TYR A 35 8.10 20.61 0.61
C TYR A 35 9.03 19.95 1.61
N HIS A 36 8.72 20.12 2.89
CA HIS A 36 9.41 19.44 4.00
C HIS A 36 8.38 18.58 4.71
N THR A 37 8.62 17.27 4.76
CA THR A 37 7.65 16.29 5.24
C THR A 37 8.11 15.62 6.52
N ASP A 38 7.18 14.97 7.21
CA ASP A 38 7.52 13.99 8.23
C ASP A 38 7.96 12.64 7.60
N VAL A 39 8.19 11.64 8.46
CA VAL A 39 8.65 10.29 8.08
C VAL A 39 7.64 9.51 7.24
N THR A 40 6.37 9.91 7.22
CA THR A 40 5.32 9.29 6.40
C THR A 40 5.13 10.00 5.06
N GLY A 41 5.73 11.18 4.87
CA GLY A 41 5.51 12.02 3.70
C GLY A 41 4.45 13.11 3.91
N THR A 42 3.96 13.33 5.13
CA THR A 42 2.99 14.40 5.42
C THR A 42 3.68 15.77 5.40
N PRO A 43 3.25 16.74 4.58
CA PRO A 43 3.85 18.06 4.53
C PRO A 43 3.75 18.82 5.85
N GLN A 44 4.88 19.22 6.43
CA GLN A 44 4.96 20.05 7.63
C GLN A 44 5.22 21.51 7.28
N GLU A 45 6.08 21.75 6.29
CA GLU A 45 6.47 23.10 5.88
C GLU A 45 6.63 23.20 4.35
N VAL A 46 6.48 24.42 3.84
CA VAL A 46 6.77 24.76 2.44
C VAL A 46 7.60 26.03 2.38
N THR A 47 8.63 25.98 1.55
CA THR A 47 9.57 27.10 1.33
C THR A 47 9.61 27.53 -0.13
N ALA A 48 9.88 28.81 -0.36
CA ALA A 48 10.21 29.34 -1.67
C ALA A 48 11.66 28.98 -2.07
N ALA A 49 12.04 29.26 -3.32
CA ALA A 49 13.38 28.94 -3.83
C ALA A 49 14.53 29.68 -3.13
N ASP A 50 14.25 30.78 -2.43
CA ASP A 50 15.22 31.51 -1.61
C ASP A 50 15.27 31.02 -0.15
N GLY A 51 14.53 29.97 0.20
CA GLY A 51 14.43 29.42 1.55
C GLY A 51 13.40 30.13 2.44
N THR A 52 12.68 31.13 1.93
CA THR A 52 11.62 31.80 2.71
C THR A 52 10.50 30.83 3.04
N LEU A 53 10.14 30.72 4.32
CA LEU A 53 8.97 29.96 4.76
C LEU A 53 7.69 30.63 4.25
N VAL A 54 6.89 29.88 3.49
CA VAL A 54 5.62 30.37 2.93
C VAL A 54 4.40 29.69 3.51
N TRP A 55 4.56 28.48 4.04
CA TRP A 55 3.53 27.75 4.74
C TRP A 55 4.13 26.83 5.80
N ALA A 56 3.52 26.74 6.98
CA ALA A 56 3.83 25.72 7.98
C ALA A 56 2.53 25.28 8.67
N GLY A 57 2.29 23.98 8.75
CA GLY A 57 1.07 23.41 9.33
C GLY A 57 1.28 22.86 10.73
N TYR A 58 0.27 23.00 11.59
CA TYR A 58 0.15 22.26 12.83
C TYR A 58 -0.80 21.07 12.62
N ILE A 59 -0.23 19.93 12.27
CA ILE A 59 -0.96 18.73 11.89
C ILE A 59 -1.10 17.81 13.11
N ARG A 60 -2.34 17.46 13.44
CA ARG A 60 -2.65 16.50 14.52
C ARG A 60 -2.49 15.06 14.03
N GLY A 61 -2.45 14.12 14.96
CA GLY A 61 -2.17 12.71 14.67
C GLY A 61 -3.08 12.04 13.63
N PHE A 62 -4.31 12.54 13.42
CA PHE A 62 -5.24 12.06 12.40
C PHE A 62 -5.32 12.97 11.17
N GLY A 63 -4.29 13.78 10.92
CA GLY A 63 -4.19 14.59 9.70
C GLY A 63 -4.95 15.91 9.73
N GLU A 64 -5.71 16.22 10.79
CA GLU A 64 -6.36 17.53 10.95
C GLU A 64 -5.28 18.63 10.98
N ASN A 65 -5.36 19.57 10.03
CA ASN A 65 -4.56 20.79 10.08
C ASN A 65 -5.28 21.79 11.01
N ALA A 66 -4.83 21.87 12.26
CA ALA A 66 -5.53 22.65 13.29
C ALA A 66 -5.14 24.13 13.30
N ALA A 67 -4.03 24.47 12.66
CA ALA A 67 -3.59 25.84 12.40
C ALA A 67 -2.50 25.81 11.33
N ASP A 68 -2.34 26.90 10.60
CA ASP A 68 -1.22 27.10 9.70
C ASP A 68 -0.69 28.53 9.76
N ILE A 69 0.61 28.67 9.49
CA ILE A 69 1.27 29.95 9.29
C ILE A 69 1.38 30.16 7.79
N SER A 70 0.65 31.13 7.26
CA SER A 70 0.88 31.68 5.93
C SER A 70 1.54 33.05 6.07
N ASN A 71 2.75 33.22 5.52
CA ASN A 71 3.46 34.49 5.65
C ASN A 71 2.64 35.61 4.97
N SER A 72 2.44 36.73 5.66
CA SER A 72 1.38 37.73 5.44
C SER A 72 1.45 38.52 4.13
N GLY A 73 2.38 38.21 3.24
CA GLY A 73 2.52 38.81 1.90
C GLY A 73 2.01 37.96 0.73
N ALA A 74 1.81 36.64 0.92
CA ALA A 74 1.28 35.76 -0.12
C ALA A 74 0.57 34.56 0.53
N TYR A 75 -0.75 34.49 0.40
CA TYR A 75 -1.52 33.32 0.81
C TYR A 75 -1.08 32.11 -0.04
N PHE A 76 -0.40 31.15 0.59
CA PHE A 76 -0.02 29.89 -0.06
C PHE A 76 -1.04 28.81 0.29
N HIS A 77 -1.84 28.41 -0.68
CA HIS A 77 -2.78 27.30 -0.49
C HIS A 77 -2.02 25.96 -0.52
N GLN A 78 -1.99 25.26 0.60
CA GLN A 78 -1.47 23.90 0.74
C GLN A 78 -2.62 22.90 0.91
N PRO A 79 -3.05 22.19 -0.15
CA PRO A 79 -4.14 21.24 -0.06
C PRO A 79 -3.69 19.82 0.30
N LEU A 80 -2.40 19.46 0.21
CA LEU A 80 -1.95 18.11 0.58
C LEU A 80 -2.13 17.89 2.09
N ARG A 81 -2.48 16.65 2.46
CA ARG A 81 -2.71 16.22 3.85
C ARG A 81 -1.85 14.99 4.15
N LEU A 82 -2.36 14.00 4.87
CA LEU A 82 -1.68 12.71 5.02
C LEU A 82 -1.41 12.10 3.63
N PRO A 83 -0.47 11.15 3.49
CA PRO A 83 -0.09 10.61 2.19
C PRO A 83 -1.30 10.07 1.39
N GLY A 84 -1.42 10.51 0.14
CA GLY A 84 -2.57 10.19 -0.74
C GLY A 84 -3.81 11.07 -0.55
N GLN A 85 -3.83 11.97 0.44
CA GLN A 85 -4.97 12.81 0.74
C GLN A 85 -4.85 14.23 0.17
N TYR A 86 -5.97 14.75 -0.33
CA TYR A 86 -6.14 16.12 -0.80
C TYR A 86 -7.31 16.78 -0.04
N PHE A 87 -7.08 17.98 0.48
CA PHE A 87 -8.11 18.76 1.18
C PHE A 87 -9.13 19.32 0.20
N ASP A 88 -10.38 18.99 0.45
CA ASP A 88 -11.51 19.51 -0.30
C ASP A 88 -12.16 20.65 0.49
N ASP A 89 -11.94 21.89 0.03
CA ASP A 89 -12.46 23.12 0.64
C ASP A 89 -13.99 23.15 0.70
N GLU A 90 -14.69 22.46 -0.22
CA GLU A 90 -16.15 22.50 -0.29
C GLU A 90 -16.81 21.68 0.82
N THR A 91 -16.18 20.56 1.17
CA THR A 91 -16.72 19.61 2.16
C THR A 91 -16.00 19.69 3.51
N GLY A 92 -14.79 20.26 3.56
CA GLY A 92 -13.89 20.18 4.71
C GLY A 92 -13.32 18.78 4.95
N LEU A 93 -13.60 17.82 4.07
CA LEU A 93 -13.10 16.45 4.14
C LEU A 93 -11.81 16.31 3.34
N HIS A 94 -11.11 15.21 3.58
CA HIS A 94 -9.92 14.85 2.84
C HIS A 94 -10.29 13.82 1.78
N TYR A 95 -10.21 14.20 0.51
CA TYR A 95 -10.35 13.26 -0.59
C TYR A 95 -9.14 12.32 -0.64
N ASN A 96 -9.39 11.03 -0.56
CA ASN A 96 -8.39 9.97 -0.60
C ASN A 96 -8.82 8.94 -1.65
N LEU A 97 -8.54 9.23 -2.92
CA LEU A 97 -8.83 8.44 -4.13
C LEU A 97 -10.21 7.75 -4.17
N PHE A 98 -10.39 6.63 -3.46
CA PHE A 98 -11.65 5.89 -3.38
C PHE A 98 -12.63 6.37 -2.31
N ARG A 99 -12.18 7.16 -1.32
CA ARG A 99 -13.00 7.54 -0.15
C ARG A 99 -12.74 8.97 0.32
N TYR A 100 -13.71 9.52 1.04
CA TYR A 100 -13.54 10.76 1.79
C TYR A 100 -13.22 10.45 3.26
N TYR A 101 -12.21 11.13 3.79
CA TYR A 101 -11.71 10.96 5.15
C TYR A 101 -12.06 12.19 6.01
N ALA A 102 -12.61 11.93 7.20
CA ALA A 102 -12.93 12.94 8.20
C ALA A 102 -11.80 12.98 9.26
N PRO A 103 -10.89 13.97 9.20
CA PRO A 103 -9.74 14.03 10.10
C PRO A 103 -10.14 14.25 11.56
N GLU A 104 -11.23 14.99 11.82
CA GLU A 104 -11.75 15.26 13.16
C GLU A 104 -12.09 13.99 13.95
N CYS A 105 -12.53 12.95 13.24
CA CYS A 105 -12.96 11.67 13.81
C CYS A 105 -11.97 10.52 13.50
N GLY A 106 -10.91 10.81 12.76
CA GLY A 106 -9.87 9.86 12.36
C GLY A 106 -10.33 8.72 11.46
N ARG A 107 -11.39 8.89 10.66
CA ARG A 107 -12.04 7.79 9.91
C ARG A 107 -12.59 8.20 8.54
N PHE A 108 -12.77 7.22 7.65
CA PHE A 108 -13.53 7.40 6.42
C PHE A 108 -15.03 7.61 6.70
N VAL A 109 -15.69 8.38 5.84
CA VAL A 109 -17.15 8.62 5.93
C VAL A 109 -17.97 7.52 5.25
N SER A 110 -17.34 6.74 4.37
CA SER A 110 -17.92 5.58 3.68
C SER A 110 -17.22 4.28 4.08
N GLN A 111 -17.95 3.17 3.96
CA GLN A 111 -17.38 1.83 4.14
C GLN A 111 -16.34 1.54 3.05
N ASP A 112 -15.37 0.70 3.40
CA ASP A 112 -14.37 0.22 2.45
C ASP A 112 -15.04 -0.49 1.25
N PRO A 113 -14.82 -0.04 0.00
CA PRO A 113 -15.36 -0.69 -1.19
C PRO A 113 -14.96 -2.15 -1.35
N ILE A 114 -13.82 -2.57 -0.77
CA ILE A 114 -13.38 -3.97 -0.77
C ILE A 114 -13.94 -4.77 0.42
N GLY A 115 -14.80 -4.14 1.24
CA GLY A 115 -15.49 -4.79 2.36
C GLY A 115 -14.51 -5.28 3.43
N LEU A 116 -14.78 -6.46 4.01
CA LEU A 116 -13.95 -7.04 5.07
C LEU A 116 -12.52 -7.41 4.62
N ALA A 117 -12.23 -7.34 3.32
CA ALA A 117 -10.86 -7.43 2.82
C ALA A 117 -10.03 -6.21 3.26
N GLY A 118 -10.67 -5.05 3.48
CA GLY A 118 -10.10 -3.83 4.05
C GLY A 118 -9.91 -3.85 5.58
N GLY A 119 -10.00 -5.04 6.18
CA GLY A 119 -10.01 -5.23 7.64
C GLY A 119 -11.41 -5.21 8.28
N ILE A 120 -11.45 -5.52 9.57
CA ILE A 120 -12.71 -5.62 10.34
C ILE A 120 -13.36 -4.25 10.59
N ASN A 121 -12.59 -3.17 10.52
CA ASN A 121 -13.08 -1.80 10.68
C ASN A 121 -13.12 -1.12 9.31
N LEU A 122 -14.27 -1.18 8.66
CA LEU A 122 -14.50 -0.67 7.31
C LEU A 122 -14.34 0.85 7.16
N TYR A 123 -14.16 1.58 8.25
CA TYR A 123 -14.01 3.03 8.27
C TYR A 123 -12.60 3.49 8.67
N SER A 124 -11.67 2.57 8.93
CA SER A 124 -10.32 2.89 9.39
C SER A 124 -9.43 3.45 8.26
N TYR A 125 -8.61 4.47 8.56
CA TYR A 125 -7.58 4.99 7.65
C TYR A 125 -6.21 4.32 7.81
N ALA A 126 -5.80 3.99 9.03
CA ALA A 126 -4.58 3.25 9.34
C ALA A 126 -4.63 2.83 10.81
N PRO A 127 -4.14 1.63 11.18
CA PRO A 127 -3.95 1.26 12.58
C PRO A 127 -3.12 2.28 13.37
N ASN A 128 -2.10 2.88 12.72
CA ASN A 128 -1.33 3.98 13.28
C ASN A 128 -0.93 4.99 12.18
N PRO A 129 -1.63 6.13 12.04
CA PRO A 129 -1.36 7.13 11.00
C PRO A 129 -0.02 7.86 11.13
N ILE A 130 0.66 7.76 12.28
CA ILE A 130 2.00 8.35 12.48
C ILE A 130 3.10 7.48 11.85
N LYS A 131 2.82 6.18 11.68
CA LYS A 131 3.78 5.22 11.12
C LYS A 131 3.35 4.67 9.76
N TRP A 132 2.04 4.59 9.52
CA TRP A 132 1.44 3.87 8.41
C TRP A 132 0.56 4.82 7.61
N MET A 133 0.44 4.55 6.31
CA MET A 133 -0.34 5.34 5.37
C MET A 133 -1.29 4.45 4.58
N ASP A 134 -2.37 5.04 4.06
CA ASP A 134 -3.30 4.37 3.14
C ASP A 134 -3.56 5.30 1.95
N PRO A 135 -2.68 5.28 0.94
CA PRO A 135 -2.72 6.25 -0.15
C PRO A 135 -3.81 6.01 -1.19
N LEU A 136 -4.37 4.80 -1.20
CA LEU A 136 -5.50 4.46 -2.06
C LEU A 136 -6.82 4.71 -1.32
N GLY A 137 -6.80 4.71 0.01
CA GLY A 137 -8.01 4.61 0.79
C GLY A 137 -8.60 3.22 0.72
N LEU A 138 -7.78 2.16 0.72
CA LEU A 138 -8.14 0.74 0.76
C LEU A 138 -7.16 0.04 1.71
N HIS A 139 -7.66 -0.56 2.80
CA HIS A 139 -6.76 -1.10 3.83
C HIS A 139 -6.19 -2.49 3.51
N ASP A 140 -4.92 -2.55 3.09
CA ASP A 140 -3.87 -3.37 3.72
C ASP A 140 -2.56 -3.13 2.92
N ILE A 141 -1.60 -2.42 3.50
CA ILE A 141 -0.22 -2.36 2.98
C ILE A 141 0.61 -3.32 3.79
N LEU A 142 1.30 -4.24 3.11
CA LEU A 142 2.30 -5.08 3.76
C LEU A 142 3.56 -4.26 4.03
N ALA A 143 4.12 -4.35 5.23
CA ALA A 143 5.45 -3.84 5.52
C ALA A 143 6.52 -4.74 4.87
N ASP A 144 7.70 -4.18 4.60
CA ASP A 144 8.88 -4.88 4.06
C ASP A 144 9.22 -6.19 4.80
N THR A 145 8.96 -6.24 6.12
CA THR A 145 9.23 -7.39 6.99
C THR A 145 8.09 -8.39 7.06
N ASP A 146 6.93 -8.10 6.46
CA ASP A 146 5.81 -9.02 6.47
C ASP A 146 6.13 -10.28 5.66
N ILE A 147 5.53 -11.38 6.11
CA ILE A 147 5.80 -12.71 5.58
C ILE A 147 4.85 -13.02 4.43
N VAL A 148 5.41 -13.56 3.35
CA VAL A 148 4.69 -14.19 2.25
C VAL A 148 4.96 -15.69 2.27
N CYS A 149 3.91 -16.49 2.36
CA CYS A 149 3.99 -17.95 2.49
C CYS A 149 3.34 -18.64 1.28
N ARG A 150 3.95 -19.74 0.80
CA ARG A 150 3.37 -20.62 -0.22
C ARG A 150 3.52 -22.08 0.17
N GLY A 151 2.47 -22.87 -0.04
CA GLY A 151 2.52 -24.32 0.18
C GLY A 151 3.11 -25.11 -0.99
N GLY A 152 3.75 -26.25 -0.68
CA GLY A 152 4.20 -27.24 -1.66
C GLY A 152 5.72 -27.35 -1.75
N ALA A 153 6.20 -27.93 -2.85
CA ALA A 153 7.63 -28.12 -3.07
C ALA A 153 8.39 -26.82 -3.40
N CYS A 154 7.66 -25.77 -3.82
CA CYS A 154 8.20 -24.46 -4.22
C CYS A 154 9.36 -24.57 -5.24
N SER A 155 9.30 -25.51 -6.18
CA SER A 155 10.25 -25.61 -7.30
C SER A 155 9.83 -24.72 -8.47
N ALA A 156 10.77 -24.36 -9.36
CA ALA A 156 10.48 -23.58 -10.56
C ALA A 156 9.35 -24.20 -11.39
N ASP A 157 9.36 -25.51 -11.58
CA ASP A 157 8.29 -26.23 -12.29
C ASP A 157 6.93 -26.11 -11.58
N SER A 158 6.91 -26.11 -10.24
CA SER A 158 5.68 -25.93 -9.46
C SER A 158 5.13 -24.51 -9.54
N PHE A 159 6.00 -23.52 -9.75
CA PHE A 159 5.60 -22.13 -10.00
C PHE A 159 5.05 -21.97 -11.43
N LYS A 160 5.77 -22.45 -12.45
CA LYS A 160 5.35 -22.38 -13.86
C LYS A 160 3.99 -23.05 -14.10
N ASN A 161 3.77 -24.21 -13.49
CA ASN A 161 2.54 -25.00 -13.68
C ASN A 161 1.47 -24.74 -12.62
N GLY A 162 1.59 -23.64 -11.87
CA GLY A 162 0.59 -23.26 -10.88
C GLY A 162 -0.77 -22.96 -11.52
N SER A 163 -1.85 -23.33 -10.83
CA SER A 163 -3.20 -22.98 -11.30
C SER A 163 -3.36 -21.45 -11.32
N GLY A 164 -3.79 -20.93 -12.48
CA GLY A 164 -3.94 -19.49 -12.70
C GLY A 164 -2.64 -18.73 -12.94
N VAL A 165 -1.50 -19.43 -13.05
CA VAL A 165 -0.23 -18.81 -13.40
C VAL A 165 -0.13 -18.66 -14.92
N ALA A 166 0.29 -17.48 -15.37
CA ALA A 166 0.68 -17.21 -16.75
C ALA A 166 2.14 -16.75 -16.79
N ALA A 167 2.82 -16.98 -17.92
CA ALA A 167 4.17 -16.48 -18.16
C ALA A 167 4.16 -15.51 -19.34
N ASP A 168 4.89 -14.39 -19.21
CA ASP A 168 5.09 -13.45 -20.30
C ASP A 168 6.20 -13.92 -21.26
N ALA A 169 6.45 -13.13 -22.32
CA ALA A 169 7.48 -13.42 -23.31
C ALA A 169 8.91 -13.47 -22.75
N ASN A 170 9.14 -12.88 -21.58
CA ASN A 170 10.42 -12.85 -20.88
C ASN A 170 10.51 -13.92 -19.79
N GLY A 171 9.49 -14.78 -19.65
CA GLY A 171 9.42 -15.83 -18.64
C GLY A 171 9.08 -15.34 -17.23
N LYS A 172 8.64 -14.08 -17.07
CA LYS A 172 8.10 -13.60 -15.80
C LYS A 172 6.69 -14.14 -15.60
N LEU A 173 6.46 -14.64 -14.40
CA LEU A 173 5.19 -15.24 -14.00
C LEU A 173 4.27 -14.16 -13.43
N SER A 174 2.98 -14.34 -13.69
CA SER A 174 1.89 -13.64 -13.01
C SER A 174 0.92 -14.65 -12.43
N GLY A 175 0.27 -14.35 -11.31
CA GLY A 175 -0.74 -15.22 -10.69
C GLY A 175 -0.17 -16.24 -9.72
N ILE A 176 1.06 -16.06 -9.19
CA ILE A 176 1.62 -17.00 -8.21
C ILE A 176 0.81 -16.87 -6.90
N SER A 177 -0.01 -17.88 -6.62
CA SER A 177 -0.82 -17.94 -5.40
C SER A 177 0.05 -18.08 -4.14
N THR A 178 -0.13 -17.17 -3.19
CA THR A 178 0.57 -17.13 -1.90
C THR A 178 -0.40 -16.70 -0.80
N GLN A 179 0.10 -16.57 0.41
CA GLN A 179 -0.60 -15.91 1.51
C GLN A 179 0.29 -14.86 2.15
N ALA A 180 -0.28 -13.69 2.39
CA ALA A 180 0.37 -12.59 3.08
C ALA A 180 -0.67 -11.81 3.89
N LYS A 181 -0.26 -11.32 5.06
CA LYS A 181 -1.09 -10.47 5.91
C LYS A 181 -0.18 -9.67 6.84
N PRO A 182 -0.47 -8.38 7.06
CA PRO A 182 0.28 -7.57 8.02
C PRO A 182 0.34 -8.18 9.41
N ASN A 183 1.55 -8.29 9.99
CA ASN A 183 1.81 -8.81 11.33
C ASN A 183 1.29 -10.24 11.60
N ALA A 184 1.08 -11.05 10.57
CA ALA A 184 0.62 -12.43 10.73
C ALA A 184 1.81 -13.39 10.91
N GLY A 185 1.67 -14.29 11.89
CA GLY A 185 2.61 -15.39 12.07
C GLY A 185 2.43 -16.47 11.01
N LEU A 186 3.45 -17.33 10.90
CA LEU A 186 3.47 -18.40 9.91
C LEU A 186 2.34 -19.42 10.11
N GLU A 187 1.90 -19.65 11.34
CA GLU A 187 0.74 -20.52 11.65
C GLU A 187 -0.54 -20.00 10.98
N THR A 188 -0.75 -18.68 10.98
CA THR A 188 -1.90 -18.05 10.34
C THR A 188 -1.80 -18.15 8.82
N LEU A 189 -0.62 -17.83 8.25
CA LEU A 189 -0.41 -17.81 6.80
C LEU A 189 -0.31 -19.21 6.17
N SER A 190 -0.07 -20.24 6.99
CA SER A 190 0.04 -21.62 6.50
C SER A 190 -1.32 -22.34 6.47
N GLN A 191 -2.37 -21.75 7.04
CA GLN A 191 -3.74 -22.22 6.87
C GLN A 191 -4.33 -21.54 5.63
N PRO A 192 -4.81 -22.25 4.58
CA PRO A 192 -5.26 -23.64 4.59
C PRO A 192 -4.35 -24.60 3.80
N PHE A 193 -3.05 -24.33 3.67
CA PHE A 193 -2.18 -25.17 2.86
C PHE A 193 -2.17 -26.62 3.36
N LYS A 194 -2.59 -27.55 2.51
CA LYS A 194 -2.59 -28.99 2.81
C LYS A 194 -1.20 -29.61 2.73
N HIS A 195 -0.28 -28.92 2.07
CA HIS A 195 1.09 -29.36 1.87
C HIS A 195 1.83 -29.49 3.20
N ASN A 196 2.71 -30.48 3.28
CA ASN A 196 3.57 -30.72 4.46
C ASN A 196 4.73 -29.74 4.57
N GLN A 197 5.01 -29.02 3.48
CA GLN A 197 6.11 -28.09 3.35
C GLN A 197 5.57 -26.76 2.85
N ILE A 198 6.18 -25.69 3.33
CA ILE A 198 5.90 -24.31 2.94
C ILE A 198 7.20 -23.59 2.61
N GLY A 199 7.16 -22.74 1.61
CA GLY A 199 8.18 -21.74 1.35
C GLY A 199 7.79 -20.42 2.01
N VAL A 200 8.79 -19.69 2.49
CA VAL A 200 8.62 -18.43 3.21
C VAL A 200 9.57 -17.40 2.60
N ALA A 201 9.04 -16.23 2.26
CA ALA A 201 9.80 -15.07 1.81
C ALA A 201 9.30 -13.82 2.53
N THR A 202 10.10 -12.75 2.52
CA THR A 202 9.63 -11.43 2.97
C THR A 202 9.15 -10.60 1.78
N VAL A 203 8.33 -9.58 2.04
CA VAL A 203 7.93 -8.58 1.05
C VAL A 203 9.16 -7.93 0.42
N ALA A 204 10.12 -7.50 1.26
CA ALA A 204 11.36 -6.89 0.80
C ALA A 204 12.15 -7.78 -0.17
N ASP A 205 12.24 -9.09 0.10
CA ASP A 205 12.97 -10.01 -0.77
C ASP A 205 12.30 -10.18 -2.14
N ILE A 206 10.97 -10.20 -2.17
CA ILE A 206 10.18 -10.30 -3.40
C ILE A 206 10.31 -9.03 -4.23
N GLU A 207 10.16 -7.86 -3.60
CA GLU A 207 10.27 -6.56 -4.26
C GLU A 207 11.70 -6.32 -4.79
N LYS A 208 12.71 -6.70 -4.01
CA LYS A 208 14.12 -6.65 -4.44
C LYS A 208 14.40 -7.55 -5.64
N ALA A 209 13.68 -8.66 -5.78
CA ALA A 209 13.74 -9.52 -6.97
C ALA A 209 12.95 -8.96 -8.17
N GLY A 210 12.31 -7.80 -8.01
CA GLY A 210 11.49 -7.14 -9.03
C GLY A 210 10.08 -7.71 -9.15
N GLY A 211 9.59 -8.38 -8.10
CA GLY A 211 8.22 -8.88 -8.01
C GLY A 211 7.30 -7.91 -7.27
N THR A 212 6.00 -8.14 -7.41
CA THR A 212 4.95 -7.35 -6.73
C THR A 212 4.00 -8.29 -5.99
N ILE A 213 3.47 -7.84 -4.86
CA ILE A 213 2.49 -8.59 -4.07
C ILE A 213 1.15 -7.86 -4.11
N THR A 214 0.09 -8.58 -4.48
CA THR A 214 -1.29 -8.08 -4.46
C THR A 214 -2.10 -8.84 -3.43
N LEU A 215 -2.65 -8.15 -2.42
CA LEU A 215 -3.62 -8.74 -1.51
C LEU A 215 -5.00 -8.75 -2.18
N ASP A 216 -5.49 -9.92 -2.56
CA ASP A 216 -6.72 -10.04 -3.37
C ASP A 216 -7.84 -10.83 -2.66
N GLY A 217 -7.50 -11.56 -1.58
CA GLY A 217 -8.44 -12.43 -0.86
C GLY A 217 -9.11 -13.50 -1.74
N LYS A 218 -8.60 -13.76 -2.94
CA LYS A 218 -9.23 -14.60 -3.98
C LYS A 218 -8.24 -15.60 -4.55
N LEU A 219 -8.64 -16.87 -4.54
CA LEU A 219 -7.91 -17.90 -5.27
C LEU A 219 -7.92 -17.64 -6.78
N ASN A 220 -6.76 -17.79 -7.44
CA ASN A 220 -6.56 -17.70 -8.90
C ASN A 220 -7.23 -18.84 -9.71
N SER A 221 -8.32 -19.43 -9.21
CA SER A 221 -9.12 -20.45 -9.91
C SER A 221 -10.43 -19.85 -10.42
N SER A 222 -10.93 -20.34 -11.55
CA SER A 222 -12.20 -19.92 -12.17
C SER A 222 -13.43 -20.04 -11.25
N ASN A 223 -13.33 -20.82 -10.16
CA ASN A 223 -14.38 -21.03 -9.16
C ASN A 223 -13.99 -20.46 -7.76
N GLY A 224 -13.10 -19.46 -7.71
CA GLY A 224 -12.41 -19.01 -6.50
C GLY A 224 -13.34 -18.67 -5.33
N SER A 225 -13.23 -19.44 -4.25
CA SER A 225 -13.77 -19.07 -2.93
C SER A 225 -12.87 -18.00 -2.33
N MET A 226 -13.45 -17.00 -1.65
CA MET A 226 -12.66 -16.01 -0.90
C MET A 226 -11.85 -16.75 0.18
N MET A 227 -10.52 -16.72 0.05
CA MET A 227 -9.63 -17.25 1.08
C MET A 227 -9.06 -16.08 1.86
N MET A 228 -9.21 -16.15 3.18
CA MET A 228 -8.57 -15.19 4.08
C MET A 228 -7.06 -15.19 3.81
N ASN A 229 -6.48 -13.99 3.70
CA ASN A 229 -5.05 -13.74 3.54
C ASN A 229 -4.44 -14.21 2.20
N HIS A 230 -5.24 -14.56 1.19
CA HIS A 230 -4.69 -14.88 -0.13
C HIS A 230 -4.03 -13.64 -0.74
N ALA A 231 -2.84 -13.85 -1.29
CA ALA A 231 -2.06 -12.86 -1.99
C ALA A 231 -1.51 -13.44 -3.29
N THR A 232 -1.37 -12.61 -4.31
CA THR A 232 -0.76 -12.99 -5.59
C THR A 232 0.61 -12.33 -5.71
N VAL A 233 1.61 -13.11 -6.12
CA VAL A 233 2.94 -12.62 -6.49
C VAL A 233 3.08 -12.62 -8.01
N ASP A 234 3.51 -11.48 -8.56
CA ASP A 234 3.73 -11.28 -9.99
C ASP A 234 5.15 -10.77 -10.27
N GLY A 235 5.60 -10.86 -11.52
CA GLY A 235 6.83 -10.20 -12.00
C GLY A 235 8.13 -10.97 -11.76
N LEU A 236 8.07 -12.14 -11.14
CA LEU A 236 9.22 -13.02 -10.91
C LEU A 236 9.33 -14.11 -11.97
N THR A 237 10.54 -14.47 -12.38
CA THR A 237 10.77 -15.74 -13.08
C THR A 237 10.60 -16.93 -12.11
N ALA A 238 10.36 -18.12 -12.64
CA ALA A 238 10.18 -19.31 -11.81
C ALA A 238 11.42 -19.66 -10.99
N GLU A 239 12.61 -19.41 -11.54
CA GLU A 239 13.91 -19.65 -10.92
C GLU A 239 14.16 -18.64 -9.79
N GLN A 240 13.73 -17.38 -9.95
CA GLN A 240 13.74 -16.40 -8.87
C GLN A 240 12.77 -16.78 -7.75
N ALA A 241 11.54 -17.19 -8.09
CA ALA A 241 10.56 -17.64 -7.12
C ALA A 241 11.05 -18.87 -6.34
N GLU A 242 11.63 -19.85 -7.02
CA GLU A 242 12.26 -21.01 -6.36
C GLU A 242 13.35 -20.59 -5.37
N LYS A 243 14.24 -19.67 -5.77
CA LYS A 243 15.32 -19.18 -4.91
C LYS A 243 14.79 -18.47 -3.66
N LEU A 244 13.69 -17.74 -3.77
CA LEU A 244 13.09 -17.00 -2.66
C LEU A 244 12.35 -17.92 -1.68
N PHE A 245 11.59 -18.88 -2.19
CA PHE A 245 10.73 -19.74 -1.37
C PHE A 245 11.41 -21.06 -0.94
N ARG A 246 12.67 -21.30 -1.33
CA ARG A 246 13.47 -22.45 -0.87
C ARG A 246 14.65 -22.02 0.00
N PRO A 247 15.10 -22.87 0.95
CA PRO A 247 14.56 -24.20 1.27
C PRO A 247 13.17 -24.12 1.91
N THR A 248 12.31 -25.09 1.59
CA THR A 248 11.02 -25.19 2.26
C THR A 248 11.21 -25.66 3.69
N GLN A 249 10.30 -25.26 4.57
CA GLN A 249 10.23 -25.72 5.95
C GLN A 249 8.95 -26.52 6.21
N PRO A 250 8.93 -27.37 7.25
CA PRO A 250 7.72 -28.05 7.67
C PRO A 250 6.58 -27.06 7.93
N ASN A 251 5.39 -27.40 7.43
CA ASN A 251 4.19 -26.63 7.73
C ASN A 251 3.91 -26.70 9.25
N PRO A 252 3.92 -25.57 9.97
CA PRO A 252 3.81 -25.54 11.43
C PRO A 252 2.40 -25.91 11.92
N VAL A 253 1.40 -25.91 11.02
CA VAL A 253 0.02 -26.24 11.35
C VAL A 253 -0.15 -27.77 11.38
N PRO A 254 -0.73 -28.34 12.46
CA PRO A 254 -1.05 -29.78 12.52
C PRO A 254 -1.99 -30.21 11.38
N VAL A 255 -1.84 -31.44 10.89
CA VAL A 255 -2.56 -31.93 9.69
C VAL A 255 -4.08 -31.85 9.85
N GLU A 256 -4.56 -32.10 11.06
CA GLU A 256 -5.96 -32.05 11.47
C GLU A 256 -6.55 -30.63 11.51
N GLN A 257 -5.70 -29.60 11.57
CA GLN A 257 -6.10 -28.18 11.56
C GLN A 257 -5.93 -27.54 10.18
N ARG A 258 -5.40 -28.27 9.20
CA ARG A 258 -5.30 -27.79 7.81
C ARG A 258 -6.67 -27.87 7.13
N GLY A 259 -6.97 -26.94 6.22
CA GLY A 259 -8.27 -26.84 5.56
C GLY A 259 -8.75 -28.16 4.93
N PRO A 260 -10.07 -28.36 4.77
CA PRO A 260 -10.67 -29.66 4.49
C PRO A 260 -10.06 -30.33 3.25
N LYS A 261 -9.61 -31.59 3.34
CA LYS A 261 -9.27 -32.40 2.16
C LYS A 261 -10.49 -32.34 1.22
N ARG A 262 -10.30 -31.96 -0.05
CA ARG A 262 -11.39 -32.13 -1.02
C ARG A 262 -11.56 -33.65 -1.09
N GLY A 263 -12.68 -34.14 -0.56
CA GLY A 263 -13.02 -35.55 -0.56
C GLY A 263 -13.07 -36.09 -1.99
N CYS A 264 -12.83 -37.39 -2.09
CA CYS A 264 -13.01 -38.22 -3.27
C CYS A 264 -14.33 -37.96 -4.00
#